data_AF-I1XB32-F1
#
_entry.id   AF-I1XB32-F1
#
_cell.length_a   1.000
_cell.length_b   1.000
_cell.length_c   1.000
_cell.angle_alpha   90.00
_cell.angle_beta   90.00
_cell.angle_gamma   90.00
#
_symmetry.space_group_name_H-M   'P 1'
#
loop_
_entity.id
_entity.type
_entity.pdbx_description
1 polymer ?
#
loop_
_entity_poly.entity_id
_entity_poly.type
_entity_poly.pdbx_seq_one_letter_code
_entity_poly.pdbx_strand_id
1 'polypeptide(L)'
;MNPLGTACFAVLCLFAIVSTGNGFPQESADQVQYFANTLFDELPEQSYQAAAENLRLKRATCDLLSGLGVNDSACAAHCIARGNRGGYCNSKKVCVCRN
;
A
#
# COMPACT_ATOMS: atom_id res chain seq x y z
N MET A 1 -14.96 -34.66 23.38
CA MET A 1 -14.42 -33.65 22.45
C MET A 1 -13.64 -34.42 21.39
N ASN A 2 -14.13 -34.46 20.16
CA ASN A 2 -13.55 -35.32 19.13
C ASN A 2 -12.29 -34.64 18.59
N PRO A 3 -11.09 -35.25 18.72
CA PRO A 3 -9.82 -34.60 18.35
C PRO A 3 -9.80 -34.20 16.88
N LEU A 4 -10.53 -34.95 16.04
CA LEU A 4 -10.72 -34.67 14.63
C LEU A 4 -11.52 -33.38 14.36
N GLY A 5 -12.56 -33.11 15.16
CA GLY A 5 -13.38 -31.90 15.01
C GLY A 5 -12.64 -30.63 15.42
N THR A 6 -11.84 -30.71 16.50
CA THR A 6 -10.97 -29.61 16.94
C THR A 6 -9.87 -29.30 15.94
N ALA A 7 -9.31 -30.31 15.27
CA ALA A 7 -8.28 -30.13 14.25
C ALA A 7 -8.84 -29.41 13.00
N CYS A 8 -10.02 -29.82 12.51
CA CYS A 8 -10.67 -29.17 11.36
C CYS A 8 -10.99 -27.69 11.64
N PHE A 9 -11.50 -27.38 12.84
CA PHE A 9 -11.84 -26.01 13.20
C PHE A 9 -10.60 -25.11 13.27
N ALA A 10 -9.50 -25.62 13.85
CA ALA A 10 -8.23 -24.90 13.91
C ALA A 10 -7.66 -24.61 12.51
N VAL A 11 -7.73 -25.58 11.59
CA VAL A 11 -7.27 -25.40 10.20
C VAL A 11 -8.12 -24.34 9.48
N LEU A 12 -9.45 -24.39 9.59
CA LEU A 12 -10.34 -23.40 8.98
C LEU A 12 -10.07 -21.98 9.50
N CYS A 13 -9.84 -21.83 10.81
CA CYS A 13 -9.48 -20.54 11.40
C CYS A 13 -8.14 -20.01 10.87
N LEU A 14 -7.13 -20.86 10.74
CA LEU A 14 -5.83 -20.46 10.19
C LEU A 14 -5.93 -20.03 8.73
N PHE A 15 -6.70 -20.73 7.90
CA PHE A 15 -6.94 -20.34 6.52
C PHE A 15 -7.67 -18.99 6.42
N ALA A 16 -8.68 -18.75 7.26
CA ALA A 16 -9.42 -17.48 7.28
C ALA A 16 -8.51 -16.29 7.61
N ILE A 17 -7.63 -16.44 8.60
CA ILE A 17 -6.66 -15.39 9.01
C ILE A 17 -5.68 -15.08 7.88
N VAL A 18 -5.19 -16.11 7.18
CA VAL A 18 -4.27 -15.96 6.04
C VAL A 18 -4.95 -15.26 4.86
N SER A 19 -6.22 -15.55 4.58
CA SER A 19 -6.98 -14.88 3.50
C SER A 19 -7.26 -13.40 3.77
N THR A 20 -7.41 -13.00 5.03
CA THR A 20 -7.50 -11.57 5.43
C THR A 20 -6.14 -10.86 5.46
N GLY A 21 -5.03 -11.60 5.34
CA GLY A 21 -3.66 -11.09 5.46
C GLY A 21 -3.11 -10.29 4.27
N ASN A 22 -3.90 -10.08 3.21
CA ASN A 22 -3.54 -9.18 2.10
C ASN A 22 -4.40 -7.91 2.05
N GLY A 23 -4.93 -7.48 3.20
CA GLY A 23 -5.53 -6.16 3.35
C GLY A 23 -4.44 -5.11 3.57
N PHE A 24 -4.12 -4.34 2.53
CA PHE A 24 -3.52 -3.02 2.69
C PHE A 24 -4.33 -2.22 3.73
N PRO A 25 -3.75 -1.46 4.66
CA PRO A 25 -4.52 -0.60 5.55
C PRO A 25 -5.19 0.52 4.72
N GLN A 26 -6.46 0.31 4.37
CA GLN A 26 -7.30 1.18 3.55
C GLN A 26 -7.72 2.47 4.26
N GLU A 27 -7.61 2.52 5.60
CA GLU A 27 -7.96 3.69 6.42
C GLU A 27 -7.19 4.97 6.00
N SER A 28 -5.99 4.82 5.46
CA SER A 28 -5.16 5.93 4.99
C SER A 28 -5.51 6.42 3.57
N ALA A 29 -6.04 5.57 2.71
CA ALA A 29 -6.40 5.94 1.33
C ALA A 29 -7.69 6.77 1.31
N ASP A 30 -8.70 6.36 2.07
CA ASP A 30 -10.00 7.03 2.10
C ASP A 30 -9.90 8.45 2.69
N GLN A 31 -9.10 8.64 3.75
CA GLN A 31 -8.89 9.95 4.35
C GLN A 31 -8.12 10.91 3.42
N VAL A 32 -7.10 10.41 2.72
CA VAL A 32 -6.31 11.20 1.76
C VAL A 32 -7.15 11.55 0.53
N GLN A 33 -7.96 10.60 0.05
CA GLN A 33 -8.88 10.83 -1.07
C GLN A 33 -9.92 11.90 -0.72
N TYR A 34 -10.49 11.85 0.49
CA TYR A 34 -11.45 12.86 0.96
C TYR A 34 -10.80 14.25 1.04
N PHE A 35 -9.61 14.36 1.66
CA PHE A 35 -8.88 15.63 1.74
C PHE A 35 -8.49 16.17 0.36
N ALA A 36 -8.06 15.29 -0.54
CA ALA A 36 -7.74 15.65 -1.92
C ALA A 36 -8.99 16.18 -2.62
N ASN A 37 -10.11 15.46 -2.56
CA ASN A 37 -11.36 15.87 -3.20
C ASN A 37 -11.87 17.22 -2.65
N THR A 38 -11.78 17.46 -1.34
CA THR A 38 -12.16 18.76 -0.75
C THR A 38 -11.22 19.89 -1.16
N LEU A 39 -9.92 19.62 -1.32
CA LEU A 39 -8.94 20.62 -1.74
C LEU A 39 -9.08 20.95 -3.24
N PHE A 40 -9.47 19.97 -4.03
CA PHE A 40 -9.71 20.12 -5.45
C PHE A 40 -10.98 20.95 -5.71
N ASP A 41 -12.07 20.71 -4.98
CA ASP A 41 -13.37 21.41 -5.16
C ASP A 41 -13.26 22.95 -5.03
N GLU A 42 -12.27 23.48 -4.29
CA GLU A 42 -12.03 24.92 -4.12
C GLU A 42 -11.05 25.56 -5.14
N LEU A 43 -10.29 24.78 -5.93
CA LEU A 43 -9.24 25.33 -6.79
C LEU A 43 -9.72 25.61 -8.23
N PRO A 44 -9.30 26.69 -8.90
CA PRO A 44 -9.59 26.90 -10.33
C PRO A 44 -8.91 25.82 -11.21
N GLU A 45 -9.54 25.37 -12.30
CA GLU A 45 -9.09 24.23 -13.13
C GLU A 45 -7.60 24.28 -13.55
N GLN A 46 -7.02 25.47 -13.72
CA GLN A 46 -5.60 25.64 -14.09
C GLN A 46 -4.61 25.20 -12.98
N SER A 47 -5.04 25.22 -11.73
CA SER A 47 -4.23 24.88 -10.55
C SER A 47 -4.27 23.39 -10.20
N TYR A 48 -5.21 22.63 -10.76
CA TYR A 48 -5.32 21.18 -10.58
C TYR A 48 -4.11 20.42 -11.13
N GLN A 49 -3.62 20.79 -12.32
CA GLN A 49 -2.47 20.12 -12.91
C GLN A 49 -1.20 20.40 -12.09
N ALA A 50 -1.00 21.65 -11.65
CA ALA A 50 0.11 22.02 -10.78
C ALA A 50 0.02 21.31 -9.41
N ALA A 51 -1.17 21.16 -8.83
CA ALA A 51 -1.36 20.44 -7.58
C ALA A 51 -1.12 18.94 -7.75
N ALA A 52 -1.64 18.30 -8.82
CA ALA A 52 -1.42 16.89 -9.11
C ALA A 52 0.06 16.56 -9.37
N GLU A 53 0.78 17.44 -10.09
CA GLU A 53 2.21 17.29 -10.33
C GLU A 53 3.07 17.51 -9.07
N ASN A 54 2.62 18.35 -8.13
CA ASN A 54 3.33 18.66 -6.89
C ASN A 54 2.82 17.90 -5.64
N LEU A 55 1.78 17.07 -5.79
CA LEU A 55 1.24 16.25 -4.72
C LEU A 55 2.24 15.14 -4.34
N ARG A 56 3.12 15.47 -3.39
CA ARG A 56 3.97 14.49 -2.71
C ARG A 56 3.16 13.73 -1.68
N LEU A 57 2.45 12.71 -2.13
CA LEU A 57 1.95 11.66 -1.25
C LEU A 57 3.15 11.02 -0.52
N LYS A 58 3.11 11.02 0.82
CA LYS A 58 4.15 10.36 1.63
C LYS A 58 4.19 8.88 1.25
N ARG A 59 5.29 8.45 0.62
CA ARG A 59 5.50 7.05 0.19
C ARG A 59 5.81 6.19 1.42
N ALA A 60 4.75 5.76 2.10
CA ALA A 60 4.86 4.95 3.30
C ALA A 60 5.29 3.49 3.04
N THR A 61 5.41 3.08 1.77
CA THR A 61 5.76 1.70 1.38
C THR A 61 7.14 1.28 1.88
N CYS A 62 8.13 2.18 1.81
CA CYS A 62 9.48 1.88 2.27
C CYS A 62 9.65 2.13 3.78
N ASP A 63 8.90 3.06 4.37
CA ASP A 63 8.99 3.37 5.81
C ASP A 63 8.22 2.39 6.69
N LEU A 64 6.92 2.21 6.45
CA LEU A 64 6.05 1.40 7.34
C LEU A 64 6.30 -0.11 7.19
N LEU A 65 6.68 -0.56 6.00
CA LEU A 65 6.88 -1.98 5.71
C LEU A 65 8.30 -2.48 6.02
N SER A 66 9.18 -1.59 6.49
CA SER A 66 10.54 -1.93 6.93
C SER A 66 10.55 -2.90 8.12
N GLY A 67 9.56 -2.81 9.03
CA GLY A 67 9.48 -3.67 10.21
C GLY A 67 9.19 -5.14 9.89
N LEU A 68 8.66 -5.42 8.70
CA LEU A 68 8.31 -6.76 8.23
C LEU A 68 9.32 -7.30 7.20
N GLY A 69 10.35 -6.51 6.82
CA GLY A 69 11.38 -6.93 5.86
C GLY A 69 10.89 -7.10 4.41
N VAL A 70 9.69 -6.62 4.06
CA VAL A 70 9.09 -6.75 2.71
C VAL A 70 8.94 -5.40 1.98
N ASN A 71 9.58 -4.36 2.49
CA ASN A 71 9.60 -3.00 1.92
C ASN A 71 10.03 -2.98 0.44
N ASP A 72 11.09 -3.71 0.09
CA ASP A 72 11.60 -3.76 -1.28
C ASP A 72 10.62 -4.50 -2.21
N SER A 73 9.97 -5.55 -1.73
CA SER A 73 8.97 -6.31 -2.47
C SER A 73 7.74 -5.47 -2.80
N ALA A 74 7.24 -4.68 -1.84
CA ALA A 74 6.11 -3.77 -2.07
C ALA A 74 6.49 -2.64 -3.06
N CYS A 75 7.70 -2.09 -2.95
CA CYS A 75 8.22 -1.12 -3.91
C CYS A 75 8.34 -1.73 -5.32
N ALA A 76 8.89 -2.95 -5.43
CA ALA A 76 9.02 -3.65 -6.69
C ALA A 76 7.66 -3.92 -7.35
N ALA A 77 6.69 -4.42 -6.59
CA ALA A 77 5.33 -4.66 -7.08
C ALA A 77 4.67 -3.37 -7.58
N HIS A 78 4.80 -2.26 -6.85
CA HIS A 78 4.29 -0.96 -7.28
C HIS A 78 4.90 -0.50 -8.63
N CYS A 79 6.22 -0.65 -8.76
CA CYS A 79 6.92 -0.28 -9.99
C CYS A 79 6.54 -1.17 -11.18
N ILE A 80 6.34 -2.47 -10.96
CA ILE A 80 5.88 -3.40 -11.99
C ILE A 80 4.46 -3.06 -12.45
N ALA A 81 3.55 -2.74 -11.53
CA ALA A 81 2.19 -2.31 -11.87
C ALA A 81 2.16 -1.03 -12.74
N ARG A 82 3.22 -0.19 -12.64
CA ARG A 82 3.44 1.00 -13.47
C ARG A 82 4.13 0.71 -14.81
N GLY A 83 4.48 -0.54 -15.11
CA GLY A 83 5.17 -0.94 -16.35
C GLY A 83 6.70 -0.92 -16.29
N ASN A 84 7.30 -0.72 -15.10
CA ASN A 84 8.74 -0.84 -14.92
C ASN A 84 9.16 -2.30 -14.66
N ARG A 85 10.44 -2.63 -14.74
CA ARG A 85 10.96 -3.99 -14.46
C ARG A 85 11.03 -4.33 -12.97
N GLY A 86 10.89 -3.33 -12.10
CA GLY A 86 10.90 -3.50 -10.65
C GLY A 86 11.29 -2.21 -9.94
N GLY A 87 11.61 -2.32 -8.65
CA GLY A 87 12.05 -1.20 -7.83
C GLY A 87 12.67 -1.67 -6.51
N TYR A 88 13.31 -0.74 -5.81
CA TYR A 88 13.92 -0.97 -4.50
C TYR A 88 13.83 0.28 -3.63
N CYS A 89 13.92 0.12 -2.32
CA CYS A 89 14.00 1.21 -1.36
C CYS A 89 15.47 1.65 -1.18
N ASN A 90 15.75 2.94 -1.36
CA ASN A 90 17.08 3.47 -1.05
C ASN A 90 17.25 3.77 0.46
N SER A 91 18.46 4.17 0.87
CA SER A 91 18.80 4.50 2.26
C SER A 91 17.98 5.65 2.85
N LYS A 92 17.34 6.47 2.01
CA LYS A 92 16.43 7.56 2.42
C LYS A 92 14.96 7.12 2.45
N LYS A 93 14.69 5.81 2.39
CA LYS A 93 13.34 5.22 2.39
C LYS A 93 12.48 5.71 1.22
N VAL A 94 13.13 6.00 0.09
CA VAL A 94 12.45 6.34 -1.17
C VAL A 94 12.43 5.12 -2.08
N CYS A 95 11.25 4.76 -2.57
CA CYS A 95 11.09 3.74 -3.61
C CYS A 95 11.58 4.28 -4.96
N VAL A 96 12.56 3.58 -5.55
CA VAL A 96 13.19 3.88 -6.84
C VAL A 96 12.84 2.77 -7.82
N CYS A 97 12.11 3.10 -8.89
CA CYS A 97 11.79 2.16 -9.96
C CYS A 97 12.96 2.04 -10.94
N ARG A 98 13.16 0.83 -11.48
CA ARG A 98 14.14 0.52 -12.52
C ARG A 98 13.43 0.03 -13.78
N ASN A 99 13.88 0.52 -14.93
CA ASN A 99 13.32 0.19 -16.24
C ASN A 99 13.77 -1.16 -16.77
#